data_AF-A0A6V7UDT2-F1
#
_entry.id   AF-A0A6V7UDT2-F1
#
_cell.length_a   1.000
_cell.length_b   1.000
_cell.length_c   1.000
_cell.angle_alpha   90.00
_cell.angle_beta   90.00
_cell.angle_gamma   90.00
#
_symmetry.space_group_name_H-M   'P 1'
#
loop_
_entity.id
_entity.type
_entity.pdbx_description
1 polymer ?
#
loop_
_entity_poly.entity_id
_entity_poly.type
_entity_poly.pdbx_seq_one_letter_code
_entity_poly.pdbx_strand_id
1 'polypeptide(L)'
;MGGLSLNTGYLQTNRGVIKILQIIFGFIVCSLLCYYWYGGRTCFYEGRLGFVSGVNFIIVIINLVLFVLSLLNVANYKMERIYSIVGMVLFIIAFAIMFWYLIEYEFNHSQQHIAATILVGIIMGLFIWDYKILHGDAFN
;
A
#
# COMPACT_ATOMS: atom_id res chain seq x y z
N MET A 1 4.32 -26.87 23.26
CA MET A 1 4.71 -25.50 22.86
C MET A 1 5.48 -25.63 21.57
N GLY A 2 4.80 -25.54 20.43
CA GLY A 2 5.46 -25.62 19.11
C GLY A 2 6.30 -24.38 18.91
N GLY A 3 7.61 -24.54 18.75
CA GLY A 3 8.54 -23.43 18.55
C GLY A 3 8.16 -22.65 17.30
N LEU A 4 7.85 -21.36 17.47
CA LEU A 4 7.76 -20.42 16.36
C LEU A 4 9.15 -20.35 15.71
N SER A 5 9.31 -21.02 14.57
CA SER A 5 10.53 -20.99 13.77
C SER A 5 10.48 -19.76 12.87
N LEU A 6 11.45 -18.86 13.01
CA LEU A 6 11.62 -17.71 12.12
C LEU A 6 11.99 -18.19 10.71
N ASN A 7 11.14 -17.88 9.72
CA ASN A 7 11.40 -18.15 8.32
C ASN A 7 12.22 -17.00 7.70
N THR A 8 13.54 -17.02 7.92
CA THR A 8 14.46 -16.02 7.37
C THR A 8 14.52 -16.06 5.83
N GLY A 9 14.17 -17.20 5.21
CA GLY A 9 14.07 -17.33 3.76
C GLY A 9 12.95 -16.49 3.14
N TYR A 10 11.90 -16.15 3.92
CA TYR A 10 10.82 -15.30 3.44
C TYR A 10 11.31 -13.91 3.00
N LEU A 11 12.32 -13.35 3.68
CA LEU A 11 12.91 -12.05 3.34
C LEU A 11 13.65 -12.05 2.01
N GLN A 12 14.06 -13.23 1.52
CA GLN A 12 14.74 -13.39 0.24
C GLN A 12 13.78 -13.69 -0.92
N THR A 13 12.49 -13.91 -0.64
CA THR A 13 11.47 -14.13 -1.68
C THR A 13 11.00 -12.81 -2.27
N ASN A 14 10.64 -12.78 -3.56
CA ASN A 14 10.08 -11.59 -4.21
C ASN A 14 8.82 -11.10 -3.46
N ARG A 15 8.02 -12.02 -2.91
CA ARG A 15 6.84 -11.68 -2.12
C ARG A 15 7.18 -10.95 -0.82
N GLY A 16 8.19 -11.41 -0.08
CA GLY A 16 8.65 -10.73 1.13
C GLY A 16 9.14 -9.31 0.83
N VAL A 17 9.92 -9.15 -0.25
CA VAL A 17 10.39 -7.83 -0.72
C VAL A 17 9.23 -6.93 -1.10
N ILE A 18 8.24 -7.43 -1.84
CA ILE A 18 7.05 -6.66 -2.24
C ILE A 18 6.28 -6.17 -1.02
N LYS A 19 6.06 -7.01 0.01
CA LYS A 19 5.38 -6.57 1.24
C LYS A 19 6.16 -5.48 1.98
N ILE A 20 7.49 -5.60 2.05
CA ILE A 20 8.35 -4.56 2.65
C ILE A 20 8.21 -3.25 1.87
N LEU A 21 8.26 -3.29 0.54
CA LEU A 21 8.10 -2.10 -0.29
C LEU A 21 6.72 -1.46 -0.11
N GLN A 22 5.64 -2.25 -0.03
CA GLN A 22 4.30 -1.75 0.24
C GLN A 22 4.22 -1.04 1.60
N ILE A 23 4.89 -1.56 2.63
CA ILE A 23 4.94 -0.92 3.96
C ILE A 23 5.71 0.41 3.87
N ILE A 24 6.91 0.42 3.29
CA ILE A 24 7.75 1.62 3.19
C ILE A 24 7.03 2.71 2.39
N PHE A 25 6.54 2.39 1.19
CA PHE A 25 5.82 3.37 0.38
C PHE A 25 4.52 3.82 1.04
N GLY A 26 3.82 2.92 1.73
CA GLY A 26 2.62 3.29 2.50
C GLY A 26 2.92 4.31 3.59
N PHE A 27 4.02 4.17 4.34
CA PHE A 27 4.45 5.16 5.33
C PHE A 27 4.83 6.50 4.69
N ILE A 28 5.50 6.48 3.54
CA ILE A 28 5.84 7.70 2.79
C ILE A 28 4.57 8.41 2.32
N VAL A 29 3.58 7.67 1.79
CA VAL A 29 2.29 8.24 1.38
C VAL A 29 1.53 8.84 2.56
N CYS A 30 1.47 8.16 3.71
CA CYS A 30 0.90 8.72 4.93
C CYS A 30 1.59 10.04 5.31
N SER A 31 2.92 10.07 5.28
CA SER A 31 3.69 11.27 5.59
C SER A 31 3.39 12.40 4.60
N LEU A 32 3.40 12.13 3.29
CA LEU A 32 3.13 13.11 2.25
C LEU A 32 1.70 13.66 2.30
N LEU A 33 0.70 12.83 2.58
CA LEU A 33 -0.70 13.25 2.67
C LEU A 33 -1.00 13.99 3.98
N CYS A 34 -0.26 13.72 5.06
CA CYS A 34 -0.45 14.37 6.36
C CYS A 34 0.48 15.55 6.61
N TYR A 35 1.47 15.78 5.74
CA TYR A 35 2.36 16.92 5.88
C TYR A 35 1.63 18.23 5.57
N TYR A 36 1.82 19.24 6.42
CA TYR A 36 1.25 20.59 6.25
C TYR A 36 2.37 21.57 5.87
N TRP A 37 2.61 21.79 4.59
CA TRP A 37 3.53 22.86 4.11
C TRP A 37 2.72 23.96 3.40
N TYR A 38 2.95 25.23 3.73
CA TYR A 38 2.36 26.44 3.11
C TYR A 38 0.81 26.43 2.94
N GLY A 39 0.06 25.96 3.94
CA GLY A 39 -1.41 26.05 3.92
C GLY A 39 -2.14 24.93 3.18
N GLY A 40 -1.46 23.81 2.88
CA GLY A 40 -2.06 22.63 2.26
C GLY A 40 -3.15 21.95 3.10
N ARG A 41 -4.07 21.22 2.46
CA ARG A 41 -5.16 20.48 3.13
C ARG A 41 -4.61 19.20 3.78
N THR A 42 -5.00 18.92 5.03
CA THR A 42 -4.53 17.72 5.75
C THR A 42 -5.19 16.45 5.24
N CYS A 43 -4.57 15.30 5.54
CA CYS A 43 -4.98 13.95 5.13
C CYS A 43 -6.43 13.55 5.47
N PHE A 44 -7.15 14.31 6.29
CA PHE A 44 -8.58 14.10 6.62
C PHE A 44 -9.45 15.34 6.42
N TYR A 45 -8.92 16.39 5.80
CA TYR A 45 -9.62 17.65 5.63
C TYR A 45 -10.73 17.56 4.58
N GLU A 46 -10.48 16.84 3.48
CA GLU A 46 -11.48 16.57 2.44
C GLU A 46 -11.86 15.08 2.41
N GLY A 47 -13.12 14.78 2.10
CA GLY A 47 -13.59 13.40 1.99
C GLY A 47 -12.81 12.55 0.98
N ARG A 48 -12.31 13.17 -0.10
CA ARG A 48 -11.52 12.49 -1.14
C ARG A 48 -10.12 12.10 -0.64
N LEU A 49 -9.39 13.05 -0.07
CA LEU A 49 -8.08 12.81 0.54
C LEU A 49 -8.19 11.88 1.75
N GLY A 50 -9.26 12.02 2.54
CA GLY A 50 -9.58 11.18 3.69
C GLY A 50 -9.79 9.71 3.33
N PHE A 51 -10.48 9.43 2.21
CA PHE A 51 -10.63 8.06 1.73
C PHE A 51 -9.27 7.43 1.37
N VAL A 52 -8.46 8.13 0.58
CA VAL A 52 -7.15 7.63 0.13
C VAL A 52 -6.20 7.43 1.32
N SER A 53 -6.13 8.40 2.23
CA SER A 53 -5.31 8.33 3.44
C SER A 53 -5.77 7.21 4.37
N GLY A 54 -7.08 7.07 4.59
CA GLY A 54 -7.66 6.02 5.43
C GLY A 54 -7.40 4.61 4.89
N VAL A 55 -7.63 4.40 3.60
CA VAL A 55 -7.34 3.12 2.93
C VAL A 55 -5.85 2.79 3.04
N ASN A 56 -4.97 3.75 2.76
CA ASN A 56 -3.52 3.54 2.87
C ASN A 56 -3.10 3.18 4.30
N PHE A 57 -3.65 3.87 5.31
CA PHE A 57 -3.33 3.60 6.71
C PHE A 57 -3.74 2.19 7.15
N ILE A 58 -4.96 1.77 6.81
CA ILE A 58 -5.47 0.42 7.10
C ILE A 58 -4.61 -0.63 6.41
N ILE A 59 -4.26 -0.42 5.15
CA ILE A 59 -3.45 -1.35 4.35
C ILE A 59 -2.04 -1.51 4.93
N VAL A 60 -1.39 -0.42 5.37
CA VAL A 60 -0.07 -0.49 6.01
C VAL A 60 -0.12 -1.36 7.27
N ILE A 61 -1.15 -1.19 8.10
CA ILE A 61 -1.34 -2.01 9.31
C ILE A 61 -1.52 -3.48 8.93
N ILE A 62 -2.38 -3.79 7.96
CA ILE A 62 -2.63 -5.18 7.54
C ILE A 62 -1.35 -5.79 6.93
N ASN A 63 -0.62 -5.05 6.11
CA ASN A 63 0.65 -5.50 5.53
C ASN A 63 1.70 -5.80 6.60
N LEU A 64 1.78 -4.98 7.66
CA LEU A 64 2.67 -5.21 8.79
C LEU A 64 2.29 -6.49 9.55
N VAL A 65 1.00 -6.70 9.81
CA VAL A 65 0.51 -7.92 10.47
C VAL A 65 0.79 -9.16 9.61
N LEU A 66 0.47 -9.12 8.31
CA LEU A 66 0.74 -10.23 7.40
C LEU A 66 2.23 -10.53 7.30
N PHE A 67 3.08 -9.51 7.22
CA PHE A 67 4.52 -9.67 7.21
C PHE A 67 5.04 -10.43 8.45
N VAL A 68 4.55 -10.07 9.65
CA VAL A 68 4.90 -10.78 10.89
C VAL A 68 4.39 -12.22 10.87
N LEU A 69 3.15 -12.46 10.42
CA LEU A 69 2.58 -13.81 10.31
C LEU A 69 3.35 -14.70 9.32
N SER A 70 3.78 -14.14 8.18
CA SER A 70 4.59 -14.85 7.19
C SER A 70 6.01 -15.14 7.70
N LEU A 71 6.61 -14.23 8.48
CA LEU A 71 7.90 -14.46 9.15
C LEU A 71 7.84 -15.59 10.18
N LEU A 72 6.71 -15.73 10.87
CA LEU A 72 6.47 -16.81 11.83
C LEU A 72 6.04 -18.13 11.18
N ASN A 73 5.95 -18.18 9.84
CA ASN A 73 5.49 -19.32 9.06
C ASN A 73 4.07 -19.81 9.42
N VAL A 74 3.22 -18.91 9.95
CA VAL A 74 1.81 -19.18 10.31
C VAL A 74 0.85 -18.60 9.24
N ALA A 75 1.39 -18.07 8.15
CA ALA A 75 0.60 -17.44 7.11
C ALA A 75 -0.32 -18.43 6.39
N ASN A 76 -1.59 -18.02 6.23
CA ASN A 76 -2.59 -18.79 5.51
C ASN A 76 -2.78 -18.20 4.10
N TYR A 77 -2.32 -18.93 3.08
CA TYR A 77 -2.34 -18.49 1.68
C TYR A 77 -3.73 -18.10 1.16
N LYS A 78 -4.80 -18.73 1.68
CA LYS A 78 -6.18 -18.38 1.28
C LYS A 78 -6.57 -16.98 1.71
N MET A 79 -6.19 -16.58 2.93
CA MET A 79 -6.48 -15.25 3.46
C MET A 79 -5.66 -14.18 2.74
N GLU A 80 -4.38 -14.46 2.45
CA GLU A 80 -3.52 -13.55 1.69
C GLU A 80 -4.06 -13.30 0.27
N ARG A 81 -4.62 -14.32 -0.38
CA ARG A 81 -5.20 -14.20 -1.73
C ARG A 81 -6.40 -13.25 -1.75
N ILE A 82 -7.32 -13.39 -0.81
CA ILE A 82 -8.49 -12.51 -0.70
C ILE A 82 -8.04 -11.08 -0.38
N TYR A 83 -7.08 -10.93 0.53
CA TYR A 83 -6.52 -9.63 0.87
C TYR A 83 -5.89 -8.93 -0.35
N SER A 84 -5.10 -9.64 -1.15
CA SER A 84 -4.45 -9.08 -2.33
C SER A 84 -5.49 -8.59 -3.37
N ILE A 85 -6.59 -9.33 -3.55
CA ILE A 85 -7.70 -8.92 -4.43
C ILE A 85 -8.38 -7.65 -3.91
N VAL A 86 -8.75 -7.64 -2.63
CA VAL A 86 -9.43 -6.49 -2.01
C VAL A 86 -8.51 -5.25 -2.03
N GLY A 87 -7.24 -5.41 -1.69
CA GLY A 87 -6.24 -4.36 -1.73
C GLY A 87 -6.04 -3.79 -3.13
N MET A 88 -5.98 -4.65 -4.16
CA MET A 88 -5.88 -4.21 -5.55
C MET A 88 -7.07 -3.33 -5.95
N VAL A 89 -8.30 -3.77 -5.68
CA VAL A 89 -9.52 -3.01 -6.02
C VAL A 89 -9.56 -1.66 -5.29
N LEU A 90 -9.25 -1.65 -3.99
CA LEU A 90 -9.23 -0.42 -3.20
C LEU A 90 -8.18 0.59 -3.69
N PHE A 91 -6.98 0.13 -4.05
CA PHE A 91 -5.93 1.00 -4.57
C PHE A 91 -6.19 1.52 -5.99
N ILE A 92 -6.91 0.76 -6.83
CA ILE A 92 -7.39 1.26 -8.13
C ILE A 92 -8.35 2.44 -7.92
N ILE A 93 -9.31 2.31 -7.00
CA ILE A 93 -10.26 3.38 -6.69
C ILE A 93 -9.52 4.59 -6.09
N ALA A 94 -8.60 4.35 -5.16
CA ALA A 94 -7.80 5.40 -4.55
C ALA A 94 -6.94 6.16 -5.57
N PHE A 95 -6.34 5.45 -6.53
CA PHE A 95 -5.56 6.06 -7.61
C PHE A 95 -6.44 6.92 -8.52
N ALA A 96 -7.63 6.45 -8.90
CA ALA A 96 -8.57 7.24 -9.71
C ALA A 96 -9.01 8.53 -9.00
N ILE A 97 -9.28 8.47 -7.70
CA ILE A 97 -9.65 9.64 -6.89
C ILE A 97 -8.49 10.63 -6.79
N MET A 98 -7.27 10.15 -6.51
CA MET A 98 -6.07 11.01 -6.47
C MET A 98 -5.76 11.66 -7.82
N PHE A 99 -5.93 10.90 -8.90
CA PHE A 99 -5.73 11.41 -10.25
C PHE A 99 -6.75 12.49 -10.60
N TRP A 100 -8.02 12.29 -10.25
CA TRP A 100 -9.06 13.30 -10.41
C TRP A 100 -8.76 14.56 -9.58
N TYR A 101 -8.36 14.38 -8.32
CA TYR A 101 -7.98 15.47 -7.42
C TYR A 101 -6.83 16.31 -7.99
N LEU A 102 -5.87 15.66 -8.65
CA LEU A 102 -4.74 16.34 -9.28
C LEU A 102 -5.14 17.20 -10.50
N ILE A 103 -6.15 16.79 -11.27
CA ILE A 103 -6.65 17.58 -12.40
C ILE A 103 -7.41 18.82 -11.90
N GLU A 104 -8.16 18.66 -10.81
CA GLU A 104 -9.04 19.72 -10.28
C GLU A 104 -8.26 20.82 -9.53
N TYR A 105 -7.18 20.47 -8.83
CA TYR A 105 -6.28 21.44 -8.22
C TYR A 105 -5.08 21.71 -9.14
N GLU A 106 -5.06 22.91 -9.75
CA GLU A 106 -4.00 23.34 -10.67
C GLU A 106 -2.58 22.97 -10.18
N PHE A 107 -1.76 22.47 -11.12
CA PHE A 107 -0.40 21.96 -10.95
C PHE A 107 0.58 22.87 -10.18
N ASN A 108 0.26 24.14 -9.98
CA ASN A 108 1.24 25.19 -9.71
C ASN A 108 1.67 25.33 -8.23
N HIS A 109 0.98 24.70 -7.27
CA HIS A 109 1.36 24.73 -5.84
C HIS A 109 1.39 23.34 -5.17
N SER A 110 1.24 22.28 -5.95
CA SER A 110 0.82 20.97 -5.44
C SER A 110 1.82 19.83 -5.72
N GLN A 111 3.13 20.12 -5.66
CA GLN A 111 4.19 19.13 -5.88
C GLN A 111 4.07 17.90 -4.95
N GLN A 112 3.57 18.11 -3.74
CA GLN A 112 3.34 17.04 -2.76
C GLN A 112 2.23 16.07 -3.19
N HIS A 113 1.12 16.57 -3.73
CA HIS A 113 0.04 15.71 -4.19
C HIS A 113 0.41 14.97 -5.48
N ILE A 114 1.25 15.54 -6.34
CA ILE A 114 1.83 14.83 -7.50
C ILE A 114 2.65 13.63 -7.03
N ALA A 115 3.57 13.86 -6.08
CA ALA A 115 4.40 12.79 -5.52
C ALA A 115 3.56 11.69 -4.85
N ALA A 116 2.52 12.08 -4.10
CA ALA A 116 1.59 11.14 -3.48
C ALA A 116 0.83 10.30 -4.52
N THR A 117 0.32 10.89 -5.60
CA THR A 117 -0.38 10.17 -6.67
C THR A 117 0.53 9.15 -7.36
N ILE A 118 1.79 9.51 -7.64
CA ILE A 118 2.77 8.60 -8.23
C ILE A 118 3.04 7.42 -7.30
N LEU A 119 3.28 7.69 -6.01
CA LEU A 119 3.51 6.63 -5.01
C LEU A 119 2.29 5.71 -4.82
N VAL A 120 1.08 6.26 -4.82
CA VAL A 120 -0.15 5.45 -4.80
C VAL A 120 -0.24 4.55 -6.05
N GLY A 121 0.16 5.07 -7.22
CA GLY A 121 0.27 4.28 -8.45
C GLY A 121 1.31 3.16 -8.35
N ILE A 122 2.47 3.42 -7.73
CA ILE A 122 3.49 2.39 -7.47
C ILE A 122 2.93 1.31 -6.53
N ILE A 123 2.26 1.69 -5.44
CA ILE A 123 1.65 0.75 -4.49
C ILE A 123 0.59 -0.10 -5.20
N MET A 124 -0.24 0.49 -6.06
CA MET A 124 -1.19 -0.23 -6.89
C MET A 124 -0.48 -1.27 -7.79
N GLY A 125 0.63 -0.88 -8.43
CA GLY A 125 1.47 -1.80 -9.22
C GLY A 125 2.01 -2.97 -8.39
N LEU A 126 2.45 -2.72 -7.16
CA LEU A 126 2.89 -3.75 -6.22
C LEU A 126 1.75 -4.71 -5.84
N PHE A 127 0.52 -4.22 -5.66
CA PHE A 127 -0.65 -5.08 -5.42
C PHE A 127 -0.98 -5.96 -6.62
N ILE A 128 -0.91 -5.42 -7.84
CA ILE A 128 -1.11 -6.20 -9.07
C ILE A 128 -0.04 -7.30 -9.19
N TRP A 129 1.21 -6.99 -8.85
CA TRP A 129 2.29 -7.96 -8.89
C TRP A 129 2.13 -9.05 -7.83
N ASP A 130 1.77 -8.68 -6.59
CA ASP A 130 1.46 -9.63 -5.53
C ASP A 130 0.31 -10.57 -5.94
N TYR A 131 -0.76 -10.03 -6.55
CA TYR A 131 -1.87 -10.80 -7.09
C TYR A 131 -1.41 -11.83 -8.13
N LYS A 132 -0.54 -11.44 -9.07
CA LYS A 132 0.01 -12.35 -10.10
C LYS A 132 0.83 -13.48 -9.51
N ILE A 133 1.69 -13.19 -8.52
CA ILE A 133 2.45 -14.22 -7.80
C ILE A 133 1.51 -15.20 -7.07
N LEU A 134 0.45 -14.70 -6.46
CA LEU A 134 -0.56 -15.52 -5.75
C LEU A 134 -1.38 -16.42 -6.69
N HIS A 135 -1.49 -16.07 -7.98
CA HIS A 135 -2.22 -16.86 -8.98
C HIS A 135 -1.31 -17.80 -9.79
N GLY A 136 0.00 -17.72 -9.60
CA GLY A 136 0.98 -18.56 -10.31
C GLY A 136 1.42 -18.00 -11.67
N ASP A 137 1.03 -16.77 -12.00
CA ASP A 137 1.35 -16.12 -13.28
C ASP A 137 2.75 -15.44 -13.27
N ALA A 138 3.41 -15.38 -12.11
CA ALA A 138 4.73 -14.76 -11.94
C ALA A 138 5.62 -15.55 -10.97
N PHE A 139 6.94 -15.54 -11.24
CA PHE A 139 7.93 -16.23 -10.42
C PHE A 139 8.14 -15.56 -9.05
N ASN A 140 8.30 -16.39 -8.03
CA ASN A 140 8.60 -16.01 -6.64
C ASN A 140 10.05 -15.54 -6.46
#